data_AF-A0A9P0LX71-F1
#
_entry.id   AF-A0A9P0LX71-F1
#
_cell.length_a   1.000
_cell.length_b   1.000
_cell.length_c   1.000
_cell.angle_alpha   90.00
_cell.angle_beta   90.00
_cell.angle_gamma   90.00
#
_symmetry.space_group_name_H-M   'P 1'
#
loop_
_entity.id
_entity.type
_entity.pdbx_description
1 polymer ?
#
loop_
_entity_poly.entity_id
_entity_poly.type
_entity_poly.pdbx_seq_one_letter_code
_entity_poly.pdbx_strand_id
1 'polypeptide(L)'
;MIGRITFAWWKGNKLDSECKKWRLFADILNDLAMVTELFVPQFQANSMQILCTTSAMKSIVGVAGGATRASITHHQAIRDNMAEISAKDGSQETMVNLVASALSIYLLQMLNGNV
;
A
#
# COMPACT_ATOMS: atom_id res chain seq x y z
N MET A 1 -12.59 -5.71 -1.90
CA MET A 1 -12.42 -7.17 -2.14
C MET A 1 -12.73 -7.57 -3.57
N ILE A 2 -13.90 -7.26 -4.13
CA ILE A 2 -14.24 -7.58 -5.53
C ILE A 2 -13.19 -7.05 -6.52
N GLY A 3 -12.78 -5.77 -6.39
CA GLY A 3 -11.74 -5.18 -7.23
C GLY A 3 -10.38 -5.91 -7.20
N ARG A 4 -10.03 -6.54 -6.07
CA ARG A 4 -8.80 -7.36 -5.96
C ARG A 4 -8.90 -8.61 -6.83
N ILE A 5 -10.02 -9.31 -6.70
CA ILE A 5 -10.30 -10.57 -7.39
C ILE A 5 -10.40 -10.34 -8.89
N THR A 6 -11.18 -9.34 -9.31
CA THR A 6 -11.32 -8.99 -10.73
C THR A 6 -10.00 -8.56 -11.35
N PHE A 7 -9.20 -7.75 -10.64
CA PHE A 7 -7.90 -7.31 -11.13
C PHE A 7 -6.89 -8.46 -11.23
N ALA A 8 -6.80 -9.31 -10.21
CA ALA A 8 -5.94 -10.49 -10.21
C ALA A 8 -6.30 -11.44 -11.37
N TRP A 9 -7.59 -11.68 -11.59
CA TRP A 9 -8.06 -12.51 -12.69
C TRP A 9 -7.75 -11.89 -14.08
N TRP A 10 -7.91 -10.58 -14.24
CA TRP A 10 -7.73 -9.92 -15.53
C TRP A 10 -6.26 -9.71 -15.92
N LYS A 11 -5.38 -9.40 -14.96
CA LYS A 11 -3.98 -9.01 -15.22
C LYS A 11 -2.92 -9.90 -14.57
N GLY A 12 -3.31 -10.99 -13.91
CA GLY A 12 -2.40 -11.90 -13.20
C GLY A 12 -1.15 -12.29 -13.98
N ASN A 13 -1.31 -12.77 -15.22
CA ASN A 13 -0.19 -13.24 -16.05
C ASN A 13 0.85 -12.16 -16.42
N LYS A 14 0.50 -10.87 -16.36
CA LYS A 14 1.42 -9.76 -16.69
C LYS A 14 2.14 -9.19 -15.47
N LEU A 15 1.72 -9.55 -14.25
CA LEU A 15 2.30 -9.01 -13.02
C LEU A 15 3.74 -9.47 -12.81
N ASP A 16 4.06 -10.72 -13.16
CA ASP A 16 5.45 -11.24 -13.08
C ASP A 16 6.34 -10.71 -14.21
N SER A 17 5.82 -10.69 -15.45
CA SER A 17 6.62 -10.30 -16.62
C SER A 17 6.97 -8.81 -16.65
N GLU A 18 6.07 -7.93 -16.18
CA GLU A 18 6.27 -6.46 -16.17
C GLU A 18 6.28 -5.90 -14.73
N CYS A 19 7.00 -6.56 -13.80
CA CYS A 19 6.92 -6.25 -12.37
C CYS A 19 7.22 -4.78 -12.01
N LYS A 20 8.22 -4.16 -12.65
CA LYS A 20 8.58 -2.74 -12.42
C LYS A 20 7.47 -1.77 -12.83
N LYS A 21 6.80 -2.03 -13.95
CA LYS A 21 5.73 -1.17 -14.49
C LYS A 21 4.48 -1.25 -13.62
N TRP A 22 4.12 -2.46 -13.19
CA TRP A 22 2.99 -2.65 -12.28
C TRP A 22 3.26 -2.13 -10.88
N ARG A 23 4.52 -2.16 -10.43
CA ARG A 23 4.92 -1.50 -9.19
C ARG A 23 4.73 0.02 -9.29
N LEU A 24 5.29 0.64 -10.34
CA LEU A 24 5.12 2.08 -10.57
C LEU A 24 3.65 2.48 -10.68
N PHE A 25 2.82 1.69 -11.36
CA PHE A 25 1.38 1.92 -11.42
C PHE A 25 0.72 1.85 -10.04
N ALA A 26 1.10 0.87 -9.21
CA ALA A 26 0.58 0.73 -7.86
C ALA A 26 0.95 1.95 -7.00
N ASP A 27 2.18 2.43 -7.10
CA ASP A 27 2.65 3.60 -6.35
C ASP A 27 1.88 4.87 -6.77
N ILE A 28 1.75 5.13 -8.07
CA ILE A 28 0.97 6.28 -8.59
C ILE A 28 -0.50 6.20 -8.13
N LEU A 29 -1.13 5.03 -8.22
CA LEU A 29 -2.52 4.84 -7.82
C LEU A 29 -2.71 5.00 -6.31
N ASN A 30 -1.71 4.60 -5.51
CA ASN A 30 -1.70 4.79 -4.07
C ASN A 30 -1.62 6.28 -3.69
N ASP A 31 -0.72 7.01 -4.32
CA ASP A 31 -0.53 8.44 -4.07
C ASP A 31 -1.79 9.24 -4.44
N LEU A 32 -2.42 8.92 -5.57
CA LEU A 32 -3.71 9.54 -5.96
C LEU A 32 -4.80 9.27 -4.92
N ALA A 33 -4.86 8.06 -4.37
CA ALA A 33 -5.85 7.72 -3.34
C ALA A 33 -5.59 8.50 -2.04
N MET A 34 -4.33 8.60 -1.60
CA MET A 34 -3.95 9.36 -0.41
C MET A 34 -4.19 10.87 -0.56
N VAL A 35 -3.84 11.44 -1.72
CA VAL A 35 -4.09 12.86 -2.01
C VAL A 35 -5.59 13.15 -1.99
N THR A 36 -6.39 12.25 -2.56
CA THR A 36 -7.86 12.38 -2.55
C THR A 36 -8.43 12.32 -1.14
N GLU A 37 -7.90 11.46 -0.26
CA GLU A 37 -8.29 11.39 1.15
C GLU A 37 -7.96 12.67 1.92
N LEU A 38 -6.85 13.34 1.59
CA LEU A 38 -6.44 14.59 2.21
C LEU A 38 -7.45 15.73 1.96
N PHE A 39 -8.19 15.68 0.85
CA PHE A 39 -9.25 16.63 0.51
C PHE A 39 -10.62 16.30 1.12
N VAL A 40 -10.79 15.15 1.79
CA VAL A 40 -12.08 14.74 2.40
C VAL A 40 -12.66 15.79 3.37
N PRO A 41 -11.87 16.47 4.23
CA PRO A 41 -12.42 17.49 5.14
C PRO A 41 -13.12 18.65 4.42
N GLN A 42 -12.77 18.95 3.16
CA GLN A 42 -13.41 20.01 2.37
C GLN A 42 -14.76 19.60 1.77
N PHE A 43 -15.00 18.29 1.60
CA PHE A 43 -16.19 17.74 0.95
C PHE A 43 -16.94 16.76 1.87
N GLN A 44 -17.27 17.21 3.09
CA GLN A 44 -17.84 16.34 4.13
C GLN A 44 -19.14 15.63 3.71
N ALA A 45 -19.98 16.28 2.90
CA ALA A 45 -21.24 15.72 2.40
C ALA A 45 -21.04 14.48 1.50
N ASN A 46 -19.91 14.39 0.78
CA ASN A 46 -19.59 13.29 -0.14
C ASN A 46 -18.48 12.38 0.40
N SER A 47 -18.09 12.54 1.67
CA SER A 47 -16.99 11.80 2.32
C SER A 47 -17.09 10.28 2.13
N MET A 48 -18.28 9.69 2.33
CA MET A 48 -18.49 8.25 2.16
C MET A 48 -18.16 7.77 0.74
N GLN A 49 -18.59 8.50 -0.29
CA GLN A 49 -18.35 8.13 -1.69
C GLN A 49 -16.85 8.19 -2.02
N ILE A 50 -16.18 9.23 -1.53
CA ILE A 50 -14.74 9.43 -1.70
C ILE A 50 -13.95 8.30 -1.01
N LEU A 51 -14.29 7.99 0.24
CA LEU A 51 -13.64 6.92 1.02
C LEU A 51 -13.86 5.53 0.41
N CYS A 52 -15.05 5.24 -0.10
CA CYS A 52 -15.33 3.99 -0.81
C CYS A 52 -14.49 3.87 -2.09
N THR A 53 -14.37 4.95 -2.86
CA THR A 53 -13.60 4.98 -4.11
C THR A 53 -12.11 4.80 -3.85
N THR A 54 -11.54 5.56 -2.91
CA THR A 54 -10.13 5.47 -2.51
C THR A 54 -9.81 4.11 -1.89
N SER A 55 -10.72 3.53 -1.10
CA SER A 55 -10.59 2.17 -0.59
C SER A 55 -10.53 1.13 -1.71
N ALA A 56 -11.33 1.29 -2.78
CA ALA A 56 -11.28 0.41 -3.95
C ALA A 56 -9.96 0.55 -4.71
N MET A 57 -9.43 1.78 -4.86
CA MET A 57 -8.11 2.04 -5.46
C MET A 57 -6.99 1.35 -4.66
N LYS A 58 -6.92 1.60 -3.35
CA LYS A 58 -5.95 0.96 -2.43
C LYS A 58 -6.09 -0.57 -2.42
N SER A 59 -7.32 -1.07 -2.62
CA SER A 59 -7.58 -2.50 -2.77
C SER A 59 -6.80 -3.09 -3.95
N ILE A 60 -6.79 -2.41 -5.10
CA ILE A 60 -6.07 -2.82 -6.32
C ILE A 60 -4.56 -2.68 -6.13
N VAL A 61 -4.12 -1.56 -5.54
CA VAL A 61 -2.71 -1.30 -5.18
C VAL A 61 -2.15 -2.45 -4.36
N GLY A 62 -2.87 -2.91 -3.33
CA GLY A 62 -2.40 -3.99 -2.47
C GLY A 62 -2.13 -5.30 -3.23
N VAL A 63 -2.91 -5.61 -4.27
CA VAL A 63 -2.68 -6.80 -5.11
C VAL A 63 -1.49 -6.60 -6.04
N ALA A 64 -1.45 -5.48 -6.77
CA ALA A 64 -0.37 -5.19 -7.70
C ALA A 64 0.98 -5.04 -6.97
N GLY A 65 1.00 -4.30 -5.87
CA GLY A 65 2.18 -4.13 -5.01
C GLY A 65 2.64 -5.44 -4.38
N GLY A 66 1.73 -6.23 -3.82
CA GLY A 66 2.06 -7.54 -3.22
C GLY A 66 2.60 -8.55 -4.23
N ALA A 67 1.95 -8.69 -5.39
CA ALA A 67 2.40 -9.61 -6.44
C ALA A 67 3.76 -9.19 -7.03
N THR A 68 3.94 -7.90 -7.34
CA THR A 68 5.22 -7.41 -7.86
C THR A 68 6.34 -7.48 -6.83
N ARG A 69 6.04 -7.30 -5.53
CA ARG A 69 6.99 -7.53 -4.43
C ARG A 69 7.45 -8.98 -4.38
N ALA A 70 6.53 -9.94 -4.44
CA ALA A 70 6.89 -11.35 -4.46
C ALA A 70 7.81 -11.69 -5.64
N SER A 71 7.50 -11.18 -6.84
CA SER A 71 8.33 -11.36 -8.04
C SER A 71 9.74 -10.75 -7.91
N ILE A 72 9.84 -9.54 -7.34
CA ILE A 72 11.13 -8.87 -7.09
C ILE A 72 11.93 -9.61 -6.03
N THR A 73 11.30 -10.02 -4.92
CA THR A 73 11.96 -10.78 -3.85
C THR A 73 12.49 -12.11 -4.37
N HIS A 74 11.73 -12.79 -5.24
CA HIS A 74 12.18 -14.01 -5.90
C HIS A 74 13.42 -13.75 -6.78
N HIS A 75 13.41 -12.68 -7.57
CA HIS A 75 14.57 -12.30 -8.41
C HIS A 75 15.81 -11.93 -7.58
N GLN A 76 15.63 -11.38 -6.38
CA GLN A 76 16.71 -10.94 -5.50
C GLN A 76 17.17 -12.02 -4.49
N ALA A 77 16.52 -13.18 -4.46
CA ALA A 77 16.93 -14.27 -3.60
C ALA A 77 18.27 -14.86 -4.08
N ILE A 78 19.28 -14.84 -3.22
CA ILE A 78 20.61 -15.38 -3.48
C ILE A 78 20.75 -16.57 -2.54
N ARG A 79 20.50 -17.79 -3.06
CA ARG A 79 20.47 -19.10 -2.35
C ARG A 79 19.10 -19.54 -1.82
N ASP A 80 18.04 -19.41 -2.62
CA ASP A 80 16.69 -19.86 -2.27
C ASP A 80 16.17 -19.35 -0.91
N ASN A 81 16.72 -18.22 -0.44
CA ASN A 81 16.43 -17.61 0.85
C ASN A 81 15.23 -16.65 0.81
N MET A 82 14.26 -16.93 -0.08
CA MET A 82 13.08 -16.08 -0.29
C MET A 82 12.27 -15.90 1.00
N ALA A 83 12.14 -16.96 1.79
CA ALA A 83 11.40 -16.93 3.06
C ALA A 83 12.10 -16.03 4.09
N GLU A 84 13.42 -16.06 4.18
CA GLU A 84 14.20 -15.20 5.08
C GLU A 84 14.07 -13.72 4.68
N ILE A 85 14.19 -13.42 3.39
CA ILE A 85 14.04 -12.05 2.90
C ILE A 85 12.63 -11.53 3.19
N SER A 86 11.60 -12.34 2.88
CA SER A 86 10.20 -11.97 3.14
C SER A 86 9.92 -11.76 4.63
N ALA A 87 10.51 -12.58 5.51
CA ALA A 87 10.38 -12.44 6.95
C ALA A 87 11.06 -11.17 7.49
N LYS A 88 12.26 -10.85 7.02
CA LYS A 88 12.99 -9.62 7.40
C LYS A 88 12.28 -8.36 6.90
N ASP A 89 11.83 -8.37 5.66
CA ASP A 89 11.10 -7.28 5.02
C ASP A 89 9.75 -7.01 5.73
N GLY A 90 8.98 -8.06 6.05
CA GLY A 90 7.75 -7.91 6.85
C GLY A 90 8.00 -7.44 8.29
N SER A 91 9.11 -7.86 8.91
CA SER A 91 9.51 -7.38 10.25
C SER A 91 9.90 -5.90 10.21
N GLN A 92 10.60 -5.47 9.16
CA GLN A 92 10.97 -4.08 8.93
C GLN A 92 9.72 -3.21 8.81
N GLU A 93 8.75 -3.59 7.97
CA GLU A 93 7.49 -2.84 7.83
C GLU A 93 6.73 -2.72 9.15
N THR A 94 6.66 -3.80 9.92
CA THR A 94 6.00 -3.81 11.23
C THR A 94 6.66 -2.83 12.21
N MET A 95 7.99 -2.87 12.29
CA MET A 95 8.76 -1.98 13.15
C MET A 95 8.58 -0.51 12.74
N VAL A 96 8.66 -0.21 11.43
CA VAL A 96 8.48 1.15 10.91
C VAL A 96 7.06 1.66 11.18
N ASN A 97 6.04 0.83 10.98
CA ASN A 97 4.64 1.20 11.27
C ASN A 97 4.41 1.46 12.77
N LEU A 98 5.02 0.67 13.64
CA LEU A 98 4.95 0.87 15.09
C LEU A 98 5.56 2.21 15.49
N VAL A 99 6.77 2.51 15.01
CA VAL A 99 7.46 3.78 15.29
C VAL A 99 6.66 4.96 14.72
N ALA A 100 6.19 4.85 13.48
CA ALA A 100 5.36 5.89 12.85
C ALA A 100 4.07 6.15 13.63
N SER A 101 3.41 5.11 14.14
CA SER A 101 2.19 5.26 14.95
C SER A 101 2.48 5.96 16.28
N ALA A 102 3.57 5.59 16.97
CA ALA A 102 3.98 6.23 18.21
C ALA A 102 4.33 7.73 18.00
N LEU A 103 5.10 8.04 16.95
CA LEU A 103 5.45 9.40 16.58
C LEU A 103 4.23 10.23 16.17
N SER A 104 3.27 9.64 15.45
CA SER A 104 2.02 10.29 15.05
C SER A 104 1.20 10.73 16.26
N ILE A 105 1.03 9.84 17.25
CA ILE A 105 0.32 10.17 18.50
C ILE A 105 1.03 11.29 19.25
N TYR A 106 2.36 11.19 19.40
CA TYR A 106 3.16 12.23 20.06
C TYR A 106 3.02 13.60 19.37
N LEU A 107 3.13 13.63 18.04
CA LEU A 107 3.01 14.85 17.25
C LEU A 107 1.62 15.48 17.37
N LEU A 108 0.55 14.67 17.37
CA LEU A 108 -0.82 15.15 17.59
C LEU A 108 -0.99 15.76 19.00
N GLN A 109 -0.38 15.18 20.03
CA GLN A 109 -0.44 15.74 21.38
C GLN A 109 0.31 17.07 21.50
N MET A 110 1.50 17.17 20.88
CA MET A 110 2.27 18.42 20.80
C MET A 110 1.49 19.52 20.08
N LEU A 111 0.85 19.20 18.95
CA LEU A 111 0.03 20.17 18.20
C LEU A 111 -1.22 20.62 18.97
N ASN A 112 -1.81 19.75 19.78
CA ASN A 112 -2.96 20.08 20.62
C ASN A 112 -2.56 20.81 21.92
N GLY A 113 -1.26 21.01 22.21
CA GLY A 113 -0.78 21.69 23.42
C GLY A 113 -0.99 20.91 24.72
N ASN A 114 -1.14 19.59 24.64
CA ASN A 114 -1.35 18.70 25.79
C ASN A 114 -0.03 18.12 26.35
N VAL A 115 1.12 18.64 25.91
CA VAL A 115 2.49 18.26 26.31
C VAL A 115 3.30 19.53 26.53
#